data_AF-A0A084IKC6-F1
#
_entry.id   AF-A0A084IKC6-F1
#
_cell.length_a   1.000
_cell.length_b   1.000
_cell.length_c   1.000
_cell.angle_alpha   90.00
_cell.angle_beta   90.00
_cell.angle_gamma   90.00
#
_symmetry.space_group_name_H-M   'P 1'
#
loop_
_entity.id
_entity.type
_entity.pdbx_description
1 polymer ?
#
loop_
_entity_poly.entity_id
_entity_poly.type
_entity_poly.pdbx_seq_one_letter_code
_entity_poly.pdbx_strand_id
1 'polypeptide(L)'
;MPRADDHFMIERRNAQGVSTHYLATATGGRLYFQRLGKTLAIRPGRGSETGDPALAGLSDCLLVVPDGGGYCRRADSADALPLDRGAYVAVKTPCHAAQRTDTLFFTGKALARPGQNACQARLVGQQGMIFHLDDRCAGINAGGGANETISVPDAHHMAVAANGQSATLYRYCATGLLPPVLQAARPQP
;
A
#
# COMPACT_ATOMS: atom_id res chain seq x y z
N MET A 1 1.92 12.74 -7.50
CA MET A 1 0.98 12.41 -8.60
C MET A 1 1.63 11.33 -9.46
N PRO A 2 0.92 10.26 -9.85
CA PRO A 2 1.44 9.26 -10.79
C PRO A 2 1.91 9.95 -12.07
N ARG A 3 3.04 9.52 -12.63
CA ARG A 3 3.45 10.01 -13.94
C ARG A 3 2.50 9.42 -14.99
N ALA A 4 2.29 10.16 -16.06
CA ALA A 4 1.59 9.59 -17.22
C ALA A 4 2.36 8.35 -17.69
N ASP A 5 1.63 7.29 -18.04
CA ASP A 5 2.12 6.05 -18.65
C ASP A 5 2.73 4.99 -17.70
N ASP A 6 2.62 5.20 -16.38
CA ASP A 6 2.91 4.14 -15.42
C ASP A 6 1.84 3.02 -15.48
N HIS A 7 2.28 1.76 -15.50
CA HIS A 7 1.41 0.57 -15.46
C HIS A 7 1.21 0.07 -14.03
N PHE A 8 -0.04 -0.19 -13.66
CA PHE A 8 -0.44 -0.64 -12.32
C PHE A 8 -1.22 -1.95 -12.40
N MET A 9 -1.14 -2.76 -11.34
CA MET A 9 -1.99 -3.93 -11.18
C MET A 9 -3.08 -3.62 -10.15
N ILE A 10 -4.35 -3.65 -10.56
CA ILE A 10 -5.50 -3.51 -9.66
C ILE A 10 -5.92 -4.91 -9.23
N GLU A 11 -5.87 -5.20 -7.93
CA GLU A 11 -6.55 -6.36 -7.35
C GLU A 11 -7.93 -5.94 -6.85
N ARG A 12 -8.97 -6.61 -7.32
CA ARG A 12 -10.34 -6.48 -6.81
C ARG A 12 -10.73 -7.77 -6.09
N ARG A 13 -11.04 -7.66 -4.81
CA ARG A 13 -11.62 -8.75 -4.02
C ARG A 13 -13.12 -8.54 -3.86
N ASN A 14 -13.94 -9.57 -4.12
CA ASN A 14 -15.38 -9.52 -3.87
C ASN A 14 -15.71 -9.92 -2.41
N ALA A 15 -16.99 -9.85 -2.03
CA ALA A 15 -17.45 -10.19 -0.68
C ALA A 15 -17.19 -11.66 -0.29
N GLN A 16 -17.07 -12.55 -1.29
CA GLN A 16 -16.74 -13.96 -1.13
C GLN A 16 -15.22 -14.22 -1.02
N GLY A 17 -14.40 -13.17 -1.01
CA GLY A 17 -12.95 -13.27 -0.92
C GLY A 17 -12.23 -13.63 -2.22
N VAL A 18 -12.96 -13.72 -3.35
CA VAL A 18 -12.37 -14.01 -4.67
C VAL A 18 -11.68 -12.76 -5.20
N SER A 19 -10.38 -12.90 -5.51
CA SER A 19 -9.56 -11.84 -6.09
C SER A 19 -9.52 -11.94 -7.63
N THR A 20 -9.58 -10.79 -8.30
CA THR A 20 -9.40 -10.64 -9.75
C THR A 20 -8.42 -9.51 -10.01
N HIS A 21 -7.52 -9.70 -10.98
CA HIS A 21 -6.47 -8.73 -11.31
C HIS A 21 -6.76 -8.04 -12.64
N TYR A 22 -6.47 -6.73 -12.71
CA TYR A 22 -6.59 -5.93 -13.92
C TYR A 22 -5.32 -5.11 -14.13
N LEU A 23 -4.79 -5.14 -15.35
CA LEU A 23 -3.75 -4.19 -15.74
C LEU A 23 -4.39 -2.82 -15.95
N ALA A 24 -3.76 -1.80 -15.39
CA ALA A 24 -4.20 -0.43 -15.46
C ALA A 24 -3.09 0.52 -15.93
N THR A 25 -3.47 1.62 -16.54
CA THR A 25 -2.55 2.70 -16.95
C THR A 25 -2.94 3.98 -16.26
N ALA A 26 -1.98 4.67 -15.63
CA ALA A 26 -2.24 5.97 -15.03
C ALA A 26 -2.14 7.09 -16.07
N THR A 27 -3.19 7.89 -16.16
CA THR A 27 -3.15 9.15 -16.93
C THR A 27 -4.19 10.12 -16.39
N GLY A 28 -3.85 11.42 -16.35
CA GLY A 28 -4.76 12.48 -15.93
C GLY A 28 -5.38 12.31 -14.53
N GLY A 29 -4.63 11.73 -13.58
CA GLY A 29 -5.11 11.47 -12.21
C GLY A 29 -6.12 10.32 -12.09
N ARG A 30 -6.17 9.43 -13.10
CA ARG A 30 -7.05 8.27 -13.16
C ARG A 30 -6.26 7.01 -13.47
N LEU A 31 -6.78 5.85 -13.07
CA LEU A 31 -6.28 4.53 -13.47
C LEU A 31 -7.26 3.89 -14.46
N TYR A 32 -6.85 3.69 -15.71
CA TYR A 32 -7.69 3.09 -16.75
C TYR A 32 -7.42 1.60 -16.88
N PHE A 33 -8.46 0.77 -16.89
CA PHE A 33 -8.33 -0.69 -16.97
C PHE A 33 -9.48 -1.32 -17.76
N GLN A 34 -9.27 -2.53 -18.28
CA GLN A 34 -10.29 -3.31 -19.00
C GLN A 34 -11.01 -4.28 -18.07
N ARG A 35 -12.35 -4.28 -18.06
CA ARG A 35 -13.17 -5.27 -17.35
C ARG A 35 -14.39 -5.61 -18.19
N LEU A 36 -14.60 -6.91 -18.45
CA LEU A 36 -15.76 -7.40 -19.22
C LEU A 36 -15.92 -6.69 -20.59
N GLY A 37 -14.80 -6.46 -21.29
CA GLY A 37 -14.80 -5.75 -22.58
C GLY A 37 -15.05 -4.24 -22.51
N LYS A 38 -15.12 -3.65 -21.31
CA LYS A 38 -15.30 -2.22 -21.11
C LYS A 38 -14.03 -1.58 -20.58
N THR A 39 -13.73 -0.39 -21.11
CA THR A 39 -12.73 0.52 -20.51
C THR A 39 -13.35 1.22 -19.32
N LEU A 40 -12.79 0.99 -18.14
CA LEU A 40 -13.17 1.63 -16.90
C LEU A 40 -12.05 2.53 -16.41
N ALA A 41 -12.39 3.51 -15.58
CA ALA A 41 -11.40 4.32 -14.88
C ALA A 41 -11.68 4.33 -13.37
N ILE A 42 -10.62 4.24 -12.56
CA ILE A 42 -10.65 4.57 -11.14
C ILE A 42 -10.24 6.03 -10.98
N ARG A 43 -11.02 6.80 -10.21
CA ARG A 43 -10.67 8.17 -9.85
C ARG A 43 -11.00 8.47 -8.39
N PRO A 44 -10.33 9.47 -7.77
CA PRO A 44 -10.80 10.04 -6.52
C PRO A 44 -12.20 10.66 -6.66
N GLY A 45 -12.98 10.61 -5.59
CA GLY A 45 -14.26 11.28 -5.46
C GLY A 45 -14.86 11.08 -4.08
N ARG A 46 -16.16 11.34 -3.98
CA ARG A 46 -16.95 11.28 -2.74
C ARG A 46 -17.97 10.17 -2.77
N GLY A 47 -18.40 9.74 -1.60
CA GLY A 47 -19.33 8.64 -1.44
C GLY A 47 -20.70 8.92 -2.03
N SER A 48 -21.11 10.20 -2.03
CA SER A 48 -22.31 10.66 -2.74
C SER A 48 -22.29 10.38 -4.25
N GLU A 49 -21.10 10.20 -4.84
CA GLU A 49 -20.94 9.90 -6.27
C GLU A 49 -20.96 8.39 -6.58
N THR A 50 -20.94 7.52 -5.56
CA THR A 50 -20.90 6.06 -5.76
C THR A 50 -22.23 5.45 -6.19
N GLY A 51 -23.36 6.11 -5.87
CA GLY A 51 -24.70 5.54 -5.97
C GLY A 51 -25.07 4.58 -4.82
N ASP A 52 -24.17 4.33 -3.87
CA ASP A 52 -24.42 3.50 -2.69
C ASP A 52 -24.83 4.37 -1.49
N PRO A 53 -26.07 4.25 -0.98
CA PRO A 53 -26.53 5.01 0.18
C PRO A 53 -25.67 4.80 1.44
N ALA A 54 -25.07 3.61 1.61
CA ALA A 54 -24.21 3.32 2.74
C ALA A 54 -22.89 4.12 2.71
N LEU A 55 -22.49 4.56 1.51
CA LEU A 55 -21.26 5.32 1.31
C LEU A 55 -21.52 6.82 1.18
N ALA A 56 -22.78 7.27 1.03
CA ALA A 56 -23.12 8.64 0.66
C ALA A 56 -22.49 9.74 1.55
N GLY A 57 -22.32 9.47 2.84
CA GLY A 57 -21.72 10.41 3.81
C GLY A 57 -20.19 10.40 3.87
N LEU A 58 -19.52 9.59 3.05
CA LEU A 58 -18.07 9.41 3.09
C LEU A 58 -17.36 10.33 2.10
N SER A 59 -16.22 10.89 2.48
CA SER A 59 -15.47 11.87 1.68
C SER A 59 -14.34 11.28 0.85
N ASP A 60 -13.81 10.12 1.25
CA ASP A 60 -12.55 9.57 0.76
C ASP A 60 -12.80 8.30 -0.06
N CYS A 61 -13.08 8.48 -1.34
CA CYS A 61 -13.51 7.40 -2.21
C CYS A 61 -12.66 7.23 -3.47
N LEU A 62 -12.52 5.97 -3.89
CA LEU A 62 -12.08 5.56 -5.21
C LEU A 62 -13.30 5.09 -6.00
N LEU A 63 -13.69 5.85 -7.02
CA LEU A 63 -14.87 5.60 -7.83
C LEU A 63 -14.50 4.87 -9.12
N VAL A 64 -15.29 3.87 -9.49
CA VAL A 64 -15.18 3.19 -10.79
C VAL A 64 -16.19 3.81 -11.76
N VAL A 65 -15.69 4.41 -12.84
CA VAL A 65 -16.54 5.06 -13.87
C VAL A 65 -16.40 4.35 -15.21
N PRO A 66 -17.47 4.30 -16.04
CA PRO A 66 -18.80 4.88 -15.82
C PRO A 66 -19.79 3.98 -15.07
N ASP A 67 -19.48 2.70 -14.88
CA ASP A 67 -20.44 1.68 -14.41
C ASP A 67 -20.93 1.87 -12.95
N GLY A 68 -20.45 2.88 -12.24
CA GLY A 68 -20.85 3.17 -10.87
C GLY A 68 -20.19 2.24 -9.85
N GLY A 69 -20.36 2.59 -8.57
CA GLY A 69 -19.68 1.95 -7.46
C GLY A 69 -18.33 2.57 -7.14
N GLY A 70 -17.85 2.25 -5.95
CA GLY A 70 -16.59 2.76 -5.47
C GLY A 70 -16.28 2.16 -4.11
N TYR A 71 -15.05 2.36 -3.68
CA TYR A 71 -14.61 2.05 -2.34
C TYR A 71 -14.45 3.36 -1.61
N CYS A 72 -15.14 3.52 -0.48
CA CYS A 72 -15.06 4.71 0.34
C CYS A 72 -14.56 4.37 1.74
N ARG A 73 -13.76 5.27 2.31
CA ARG A 73 -13.37 5.25 3.71
C ARG A 73 -14.07 6.37 4.45
N ARG A 74 -14.27 6.16 5.75
CA ARG A 74 -14.73 7.21 6.66
C ARG A 74 -13.60 8.21 6.88
N ALA A 75 -13.94 9.50 7.02
CA ALA A 75 -12.95 10.56 7.24
C ALA A 75 -12.11 10.29 8.50
N ASP A 76 -12.72 9.72 9.55
CA ASP A 76 -12.04 9.30 10.79
C ASP A 76 -11.05 8.12 10.59
N SER A 77 -11.11 7.44 9.43
CA SER A 77 -10.20 6.38 9.03
C SER A 77 -9.42 6.68 7.75
N ALA A 78 -9.64 7.82 7.09
CA ALA A 78 -8.96 8.21 5.86
C ALA A 78 -7.60 8.89 6.14
N ASP A 79 -7.53 9.67 7.21
CA ASP A 79 -6.27 10.21 7.77
C ASP A 79 -5.58 9.23 8.72
N ALA A 80 -6.34 8.28 9.27
CA ALA A 80 -5.88 7.34 10.29
C ALA A 80 -6.12 5.90 9.87
N LEU A 81 -5.10 5.27 9.28
CA LEU A 81 -4.61 4.04 9.88
C LEU A 81 -3.10 4.16 9.99
N PRO A 82 -2.55 4.63 11.13
CA PRO A 82 -1.17 4.30 11.43
C PRO A 82 -1.13 2.78 11.38
N LEU A 83 -0.38 2.24 10.42
CA LEU A 83 0.07 0.85 10.51
C LEU A 83 0.42 0.58 11.98
N ASP A 84 -0.05 -0.53 12.53
CA ASP A 84 0.35 -0.88 13.89
C ASP A 84 1.88 -0.97 13.95
N ARG A 85 2.46 -0.39 15.00
CA ARG A 85 3.92 -0.45 15.18
C ARG A 85 4.31 -1.91 15.30
N GLY A 86 5.23 -2.36 14.45
CA GLY A 86 5.62 -3.75 14.45
C GLY A 86 6.11 -4.24 13.11
N ALA A 87 6.09 -5.55 12.95
CA ALA A 87 6.63 -6.21 11.78
C ALA A 87 5.54 -6.52 10.77
N TYR A 88 5.89 -6.36 9.52
CA TYR A 88 5.08 -6.68 8.37
C TYR A 88 5.86 -7.66 7.51
N VAL A 89 5.30 -8.86 7.30
CA VAL A 89 5.94 -9.95 6.55
C VAL A 89 5.17 -10.16 5.26
N ALA A 90 5.89 -10.41 4.16
CA ALA A 90 5.28 -10.70 2.88
C ALA A 90 4.24 -11.85 3.02
N VAL A 91 3.07 -11.69 2.40
CA VAL A 91 1.94 -12.63 2.58
C VAL A 91 2.24 -14.07 2.15
N LYS A 92 3.25 -14.27 1.31
CA LYS A 92 3.71 -15.59 0.85
C LYS A 92 4.54 -16.35 1.89
N THR A 93 5.01 -15.68 2.94
CA THR A 93 5.84 -16.28 4.00
C THR A 93 5.09 -16.28 5.33
N PRO A 94 4.99 -17.41 6.06
CA PRO A 94 4.42 -17.42 7.39
C PRO A 94 5.31 -16.64 8.39
N CYS A 95 4.72 -16.04 9.43
CA CYS A 95 5.46 -15.13 10.33
C CYS A 95 6.67 -15.81 10.98
N HIS A 96 6.55 -17.09 11.34
CA HIS A 96 7.60 -17.88 11.99
C HIS A 96 8.72 -18.33 11.04
N ALA A 97 8.56 -18.16 9.73
CA ALA A 97 9.57 -18.46 8.72
C ALA A 97 10.08 -17.20 8.00
N ALA A 98 9.69 -16.02 8.49
CA ALA A 98 10.06 -14.74 7.91
C ALA A 98 11.59 -14.57 7.86
N GLN A 99 12.09 -14.02 6.77
CA GLN A 99 13.49 -13.68 6.57
C GLN A 99 13.70 -12.16 6.61
N ARG A 100 14.96 -11.72 6.47
CA ARG A 100 15.26 -10.28 6.46
C ARG A 100 14.72 -9.58 5.21
N THR A 101 14.68 -10.28 4.08
CA THR A 101 14.34 -9.74 2.75
C THR A 101 12.84 -9.56 2.53
N ASP A 102 12.00 -10.26 3.28
CA ASP A 102 10.54 -10.23 3.17
C ASP A 102 9.87 -9.61 4.39
N THR A 103 10.65 -8.96 5.26
CA THR A 103 10.16 -8.30 6.48
C THR A 103 10.44 -6.80 6.43
N LEU A 104 9.44 -6.02 6.83
CA LEU A 104 9.53 -4.58 7.05
C LEU A 104 9.06 -4.26 8.48
N PHE A 105 9.68 -3.29 9.11
CA PHE A 105 9.27 -2.80 10.43
C PHE A 105 8.70 -1.40 10.30
N PHE A 106 7.48 -1.19 10.78
CA PHE A 106 6.90 0.13 10.91
C PHE A 106 7.09 0.67 12.33
N THR A 107 7.70 1.84 12.45
CA THR A 107 8.00 2.48 13.74
C THR A 107 6.92 3.48 14.18
N GLY A 108 5.88 3.69 13.37
CA GLY A 108 4.94 4.79 13.53
C GLY A 108 5.30 6.03 12.70
N LYS A 109 6.54 6.13 12.22
CA LYS A 109 7.04 7.28 11.44
C LYS A 109 7.79 6.88 10.17
N ALA A 110 8.39 5.70 10.16
CA ALA A 110 9.22 5.21 9.07
C ALA A 110 9.04 3.70 8.90
N LEU A 111 9.40 3.22 7.71
CA LEU A 111 9.65 1.80 7.49
C LEU A 111 11.15 1.52 7.54
N ALA A 112 11.51 0.42 8.19
CA ALA A 112 12.87 -0.04 8.32
C ALA A 112 12.99 -1.49 7.84
N ARG A 113 14.07 -1.78 7.12
CA ARG A 113 14.42 -3.15 6.71
C ARG A 113 15.39 -3.77 7.72
N PRO A 114 15.21 -5.04 8.10
CA PRO A 114 16.11 -5.73 9.02
C PRO A 114 17.57 -5.70 8.53
N GLY A 115 18.48 -5.19 9.34
CA GLY A 115 19.91 -5.11 9.02
C GLY A 115 20.32 -3.94 8.13
N GLN A 116 19.39 -3.04 7.79
CA GLN A 116 19.66 -1.82 7.01
C GLN A 116 19.53 -0.58 7.90
N ASN A 117 20.29 -0.54 9.00
CA ASN A 117 20.21 0.55 10.00
C ASN A 117 20.59 1.94 9.44
N ALA A 118 21.28 1.98 8.29
CA ALA A 118 21.68 3.20 7.59
C ALA A 118 20.69 3.60 6.47
N CYS A 119 19.63 2.82 6.24
CA CYS A 119 18.55 3.15 5.30
C CYS A 119 17.31 3.58 6.08
N GLN A 120 16.83 4.79 5.80
CA GLN A 120 15.60 5.31 6.40
C GLN A 120 14.66 5.75 5.28
N ALA A 121 13.53 5.04 5.17
CA ALA A 121 12.42 5.44 4.31
C ALA A 121 11.55 6.46 5.05
N ARG A 122 11.62 7.72 4.62
CA ARG A 122 10.87 8.83 5.22
C ARG A 122 9.60 9.09 4.41
N LEU A 123 8.49 9.32 5.11
CA LEU A 123 7.25 9.78 4.49
C LEU A 123 7.44 11.18 3.89
N VAL A 124 7.28 11.29 2.57
CA VAL A 124 7.39 12.55 1.81
C VAL A 124 6.07 13.06 1.27
N GLY A 125 5.04 12.21 1.23
CA GLY A 125 3.70 12.62 0.86
C GLY A 125 2.66 11.57 1.23
N GLN A 126 1.45 12.01 1.52
CA GLN A 126 0.30 11.16 1.77
C GLN A 126 -0.89 11.70 0.98
N GLN A 127 -1.59 10.81 0.30
CA GLN A 127 -2.87 11.12 -0.35
C GLN A 127 -3.83 9.96 -0.09
N GLY A 128 -4.70 10.13 0.91
CA GLY A 128 -5.58 9.06 1.40
C GLY A 128 -4.77 7.85 1.85
N MET A 129 -4.96 6.70 1.19
CA MET A 129 -4.31 5.43 1.52
C MET A 129 -2.90 5.26 0.93
N ILE A 130 -2.47 6.20 0.10
CA ILE A 130 -1.20 6.12 -0.64
C ILE A 130 -0.17 6.99 0.06
N PHE A 131 0.88 6.35 0.54
CA PHE A 131 2.04 6.96 1.16
C PHE A 131 3.20 6.90 0.17
N HIS A 132 3.84 8.04 -0.04
CA HIS A 132 5.07 8.13 -0.80
C HIS A 132 6.24 8.18 0.18
N LEU A 133 7.14 7.22 0.07
CA LEU A 133 8.38 7.20 0.85
C LEU A 133 9.57 7.58 -0.02
N ASP A 134 10.46 8.40 0.54
CA ASP A 134 11.82 8.62 0.03
C ASP A 134 12.77 7.78 0.87
N ASP A 135 13.33 6.73 0.28
CA ASP A 135 14.34 5.89 0.94
C ASP A 135 15.72 6.53 0.81
N ARG A 136 16.27 6.97 1.94
CA ARG A 136 17.64 7.48 2.01
C ARG A 136 18.52 6.46 2.72
N CYS A 137 19.30 5.74 1.91
CA CYS A 137 20.40 4.91 2.38
C CYS A 137 21.69 5.73 2.43
N ALA A 138 22.34 5.80 3.60
CA ALA A 138 23.71 6.29 3.73
C ALA A 138 24.70 5.14 3.53
N GLY A 139 25.46 5.13 2.41
CA GLY A 139 26.53 4.15 2.15
C GLY A 139 26.91 3.98 0.66
N ILE A 140 28.15 3.56 0.40
CA ILE A 140 28.92 3.74 -0.87
C ILE A 140 28.37 2.98 -2.10
N ASN A 141 27.37 2.12 -1.94
CA ASN A 141 26.64 1.48 -3.05
C ASN A 141 25.14 1.78 -3.02
N ALA A 142 24.76 2.97 -2.54
CA ALA A 142 23.41 3.50 -2.62
C ALA A 142 23.06 3.82 -4.08
N GLY A 143 22.64 2.80 -4.83
CA GLY A 143 21.78 3.01 -5.99
C GLY A 143 20.60 3.86 -5.54
N GLY A 144 20.37 4.98 -6.24
CA GLY A 144 19.60 6.13 -5.78
C GLY A 144 18.26 5.80 -5.14
N GLY A 145 17.84 6.66 -4.20
CA GLY A 145 16.60 6.52 -3.43
C GLY A 145 15.45 5.97 -4.29
N ALA A 146 14.97 4.78 -3.91
CA ALA A 146 13.84 4.19 -4.59
C ALA A 146 12.59 4.94 -4.10
N ASN A 147 11.92 5.64 -5.02
CA ASN A 147 10.58 6.14 -4.75
C ASN A 147 9.67 4.91 -4.61
N GLU A 148 9.28 4.61 -3.37
CA GLU A 148 8.37 3.52 -3.07
C GLU A 148 6.99 4.09 -2.78
N THR A 149 5.99 3.45 -3.36
CA THR A 149 4.58 3.74 -3.11
C THR A 149 4.02 2.67 -2.21
N ILE A 150 3.41 3.10 -1.11
CA ILE A 150 2.83 2.21 -0.12
C ILE A 150 1.34 2.46 -0.06
N SER A 151 0.56 1.41 -0.21
CA SER A 151 -0.89 1.44 -0.05
C SER A 151 -1.27 0.70 1.21
N VAL A 152 -2.00 1.34 2.12
CA VAL A 152 -2.40 0.77 3.40
C VAL A 152 -3.92 0.58 3.41
N PRO A 153 -4.43 -0.59 2.97
CA PRO A 153 -5.87 -0.87 3.01
C PRO A 153 -6.42 -0.91 4.44
N ASP A 154 -5.65 -1.41 5.41
CA ASP A 154 -6.00 -1.42 6.83
C ASP A 154 -4.75 -1.40 7.74
N ALA A 155 -4.93 -1.33 9.08
CA ALA A 155 -3.80 -1.24 10.03
C ALA A 155 -2.85 -2.45 10.00
N HIS A 156 -3.31 -3.60 9.48
CA HIS A 156 -2.58 -4.86 9.48
C HIS A 156 -2.09 -5.29 8.09
N HIS A 157 -2.38 -4.53 7.05
CA HIS A 157 -1.99 -4.90 5.69
C HIS A 157 -1.43 -3.70 4.94
N MET A 158 -0.39 -3.95 4.15
CA MET A 158 0.16 -2.95 3.25
C MET A 158 0.65 -3.57 1.95
N ALA A 159 0.61 -2.79 0.88
CA ALA A 159 1.22 -3.12 -0.39
C ALA A 159 2.37 -2.15 -0.63
N VAL A 160 3.56 -2.66 -0.92
CA VAL A 160 4.74 -1.84 -1.25
C VAL A 160 5.09 -2.08 -2.71
N ALA A 161 5.16 -1.01 -3.49
CA ALA A 161 5.56 -1.05 -4.89
C ALA A 161 6.72 -0.08 -5.13
N ALA A 162 7.84 -0.59 -5.62
CA ALA A 162 8.87 0.24 -6.22
C ALA A 162 8.47 0.62 -7.65
N ASN A 163 9.02 1.73 -8.16
CA ASN A 163 8.70 2.21 -9.50
C ASN A 163 8.94 1.13 -10.57
N GLY A 164 7.94 0.87 -11.41
CA GLY A 164 7.99 -0.14 -12.47
C GLY A 164 7.97 -1.60 -12.00
N GLN A 165 7.73 -1.87 -10.71
CA GLN A 165 7.67 -3.23 -10.15
C GLN A 165 6.26 -3.59 -9.66
N SER A 166 5.97 -4.89 -9.66
CA SER A 166 4.76 -5.43 -9.04
C SER A 166 4.76 -5.17 -7.53
N ALA A 167 3.59 -4.81 -7.00
CA ALA A 167 3.43 -4.61 -5.56
C ALA A 167 3.66 -5.91 -4.78
N THR A 168 4.43 -5.82 -3.71
CA THR A 168 4.55 -6.89 -2.71
C THR A 168 3.57 -6.63 -1.58
N LEU A 169 2.72 -7.61 -1.28
CA LEU A 169 1.75 -7.53 -0.19
C LEU A 169 2.39 -8.02 1.11
N TYR A 170 2.19 -7.26 2.18
CA TYR A 170 2.63 -7.55 3.52
C TYR A 170 1.44 -7.59 4.48
N ARG A 171 1.57 -8.41 5.52
CA ARG A 171 0.65 -8.45 6.65
C ARG A 171 1.40 -8.26 7.96
N TYR A 172 0.73 -7.71 8.95
CA TYR A 172 1.23 -7.57 10.29
C TYR A 172 1.50 -8.95 10.90
N CYS A 173 2.64 -9.06 11.56
CA CYS A 173 3.06 -10.20 12.36
C CYS A 173 3.44 -9.69 13.73
N ALA A 174 2.75 -10.17 14.76
CA ALA A 174 3.13 -9.91 16.14
C ALA A 174 4.60 -10.33 16.33
N THR A 175 5.42 -9.45 16.92
CA THR A 175 6.87 -9.63 16.93
C THR A 175 7.33 -10.91 17.63
N GLY A 176 6.55 -11.44 18.58
CA GLY A 176 6.84 -12.72 19.24
C GLY A 176 6.70 -13.94 18.33
N LEU A 177 6.04 -13.80 17.18
CA LEU A 177 5.87 -14.86 16.18
C LEU A 177 6.99 -14.89 15.13
N LEU A 178 7.93 -13.94 15.16
CA LEU A 178 9.04 -13.90 14.21
C LEU A 178 10.21 -14.80 14.65
N PRO A 179 11.08 -15.23 13.74
CA PRO A 179 12.36 -15.83 14.09
C PRO A 179 13.21 -14.95 15.02
N PRO A 180 13.99 -15.55 15.96
CA PRO A 180 14.79 -14.81 16.94
C PRO A 180 15.70 -13.72 16.33
N VAL A 181 16.27 -14.00 15.15
CA VAL A 181 17.14 -13.03 14.45
C VAL A 181 16.39 -11.75 14.05
N LEU A 182 15.11 -11.86 13.69
CA LEU A 182 14.28 -10.70 13.35
C LEU A 182 13.73 -10.03 14.60
N GLN A 183 13.46 -10.79 15.65
CA GLN A 183 13.11 -10.24 16.95
C GLN A 183 14.22 -9.33 17.50
N ALA A 184 15.49 -9.71 17.31
CA ALA A 184 16.65 -8.93 17.71
C ALA A 184 16.93 -7.74 16.77
N ALA A 185 16.47 -7.80 15.52
CA ALA A 185 16.68 -6.75 14.51
C ALA A 185 15.60 -5.64 14.54
N ARG A 186 14.75 -5.61 15.57
CA ARG A 186 13.72 -4.58 15.72
C ARG A 186 14.37 -3.20 15.87
N PRO A 187 13.87 -2.18 15.13
CA PRO A 187 14.26 -0.80 15.38
C PRO A 187 13.91 -0.41 16.82
N GLN A 188 14.84 0.23 17.54
CA GLN A 188 14.54 0.81 18.83
C GLN A 188 13.68 2.08 18.66
N PRO A 189 12.74 2.34 19.59
CA PRO A 189 11.81 3.47 19.52
C PRO A 189 12.50 4.83 19.60
#